data_AF-A0A7W8WC30-F1
#
_entry.id   AF-A0A7W8WC30-F1
#
_cell.length_a   1.000
_cell.length_b   1.000
_cell.length_c   1.000
_cell.angle_alpha   90.00
_cell.angle_beta   90.00
_cell.angle_gamma   90.00
#
_symmetry.space_group_name_H-M   'P 1'
#
loop_
_entity.id
_entity.type
_entity.pdbx_description
1 polymer ?
#
loop_
_entity_poly.entity_id
_entity_poly.type
_entity_poly.pdbx_seq_one_letter_code
_entity_poly.pdbx_strand_id
1 'polypeptide(L)'
;MPPETRKVLLRNDGTPSCWSAVTLVVEDKTLVILNSSHSRARQASDLMHELAHRIRNHEPEEMSISSEGLMLLKAYDKEQEEEADWLAGVLLLPRDALVHIRRQGLSDEEVVAEYGASKRMYTYRVSMTGVNRQFR
;
A
#
# COMPACT_ATOMS: atom_id res chain seq x y z
N MET A 1 1.31 -7.82 -22.76
CA MET A 1 2.44 -7.45 -21.88
C MET A 1 3.73 -8.03 -22.45
N PRO A 2 4.80 -7.24 -22.62
CA PRO A 2 6.08 -7.74 -23.12
C PRO A 2 6.67 -8.87 -22.24
N PRO A 3 7.41 -9.84 -22.81
CA PRO A 3 7.97 -10.96 -22.06
C PRO A 3 8.90 -10.54 -20.91
N GLU A 4 9.66 -9.46 -21.09
CA GLU A 4 10.60 -8.98 -20.08
C GLU A 4 9.89 -8.34 -18.87
N THR A 5 8.79 -7.62 -19.08
CA THR A 5 7.93 -7.12 -18.01
C THR A 5 7.40 -8.26 -17.13
N ARG A 6 7.11 -9.42 -17.74
CA ARG A 6 6.59 -10.59 -17.01
C ARG A 6 7.64 -11.18 -16.07
N LYS A 7 8.90 -11.25 -16.50
CA LYS A 7 9.98 -11.75 -15.64
C LYS A 7 10.21 -10.83 -14.44
N VAL A 8 10.13 -9.50 -14.64
CA VAL A 8 10.30 -8.52 -13.56
C VAL A 8 9.15 -8.57 -12.55
N LEU A 9 7.90 -8.64 -13.01
CA LEU A 9 6.73 -8.70 -12.14
C LEU A 9 6.58 -10.04 -11.40
N LEU A 10 7.10 -11.13 -11.97
CA LEU A 10 7.07 -12.46 -11.36
C LEU A 10 8.38 -12.81 -10.65
N ARG A 11 9.32 -11.87 -10.52
CA ARG A 11 10.61 -12.12 -9.87
C ARG A 11 10.39 -12.40 -8.39
N ASN A 12 10.76 -13.59 -7.95
CA ASN A 12 10.61 -14.04 -6.56
C ASN A 12 11.91 -14.71 -6.06
N ASP A 13 13.05 -14.10 -6.34
CA ASP A 13 14.39 -14.58 -5.99
C ASP A 13 14.88 -14.05 -4.63
N GLY A 14 14.01 -13.37 -3.87
CA GLY A 14 14.34 -12.78 -2.57
C GLY A 14 15.17 -11.49 -2.65
N THR A 15 15.52 -11.02 -3.85
CA THR A 15 16.22 -9.74 -4.01
C THR A 15 15.22 -8.58 -4.00
N PRO A 16 15.51 -7.46 -3.29
CA PRO A 16 14.64 -6.29 -3.30
C PRO A 16 14.33 -5.85 -4.73
N SER A 17 13.05 -5.84 -5.10
CA SER A 17 12.62 -5.28 -6.38
C SER A 17 12.42 -3.78 -6.24
N CYS A 18 12.56 -3.07 -7.35
CA CYS A 18 12.37 -1.62 -7.41
C CYS A 18 10.88 -1.17 -7.34
N TRP A 19 9.94 -2.09 -7.10
CA TRP A 19 8.51 -1.84 -7.15
C TRP A 19 7.79 -2.50 -5.97
N SER A 20 6.71 -1.87 -5.49
CA SER A 20 5.90 -2.35 -4.35
C SER A 20 4.61 -3.03 -4.78
N ALA A 21 3.81 -2.34 -5.60
CA ALA A 21 2.66 -2.88 -6.30
C ALA A 21 2.53 -2.24 -7.68
N VAL A 22 1.72 -2.83 -8.54
CA VAL A 22 1.39 -2.30 -9.86
C VAL A 22 -0.09 -2.50 -10.12
N THR A 23 -0.79 -1.43 -10.50
CA THR A 23 -2.16 -1.51 -11.00
C THR A 23 -2.19 -1.49 -12.53
N LEU A 24 -2.89 -2.48 -13.10
CA LEU A 24 -3.17 -2.57 -14.53
C LEU A 24 -4.67 -2.44 -14.74
N VAL A 25 -5.08 -1.53 -15.62
CA VAL A 25 -6.46 -1.42 -16.08
C VAL A 25 -6.51 -1.98 -17.50
N VAL A 26 -7.28 -3.05 -17.70
CA VAL A 26 -7.49 -3.68 -18.99
C VAL A 26 -8.99 -3.70 -19.25
N GLU A 27 -9.43 -2.87 -20.20
CA GLU A 27 -10.85 -2.63 -20.48
C GLU A 27 -11.60 -2.18 -19.22
N ASP A 28 -12.55 -2.97 -18.72
CA ASP A 28 -13.34 -2.73 -17.53
C ASP A 28 -12.78 -3.39 -16.25
N LYS A 29 -11.65 -4.10 -16.38
CA LYS A 29 -11.05 -4.87 -15.28
C LYS A 29 -9.84 -4.14 -14.71
N THR A 30 -9.78 -4.11 -13.38
CA THR A 30 -8.61 -3.64 -12.63
C THR A 30 -7.89 -4.84 -12.02
N LEU A 31 -6.61 -4.98 -12.29
CA LEU A 31 -5.73 -6.00 -11.72
C LEU A 31 -4.65 -5.31 -10.89
N VAL A 32 -4.57 -5.64 -9.61
CA VAL A 32 -3.47 -5.20 -8.73
C VAL A 32 -2.50 -6.36 -8.55
N ILE A 33 -1.23 -6.13 -8.86
CA ILE A 33 -0.14 -7.08 -8.68
C ILE A 33 0.68 -6.60 -7.48
N LEU A 34 0.77 -7.45 -6.45
CA LEU A 34 1.55 -7.17 -5.25
C LEU A 34 2.89 -7.89 -5.32
N ASN A 35 3.92 -7.22 -4.82
CA ASN A 35 5.24 -7.82 -4.72
C ASN A 35 5.26 -8.97 -3.70
N SER A 36 5.51 -10.19 -4.17
CA SER A 36 5.50 -11.39 -3.32
C SER A 36 6.64 -11.42 -2.29
N SER A 37 7.72 -10.66 -2.50
CA SER A 37 8.83 -10.55 -1.54
C SER A 37 8.50 -9.68 -0.32
N HIS A 38 7.47 -8.85 -0.40
CA HIS A 38 7.02 -8.00 0.71
C HIS A 38 6.35 -8.83 1.81
N SER A 39 6.47 -8.37 3.06
CA SER A 39 5.72 -8.94 4.18
C SER A 39 4.21 -8.78 3.94
N ARG A 40 3.40 -9.64 4.56
CA ARG A 40 1.93 -9.56 4.44
C ARG A 40 1.39 -8.18 4.82
N ALA A 41 1.94 -7.56 5.86
CA ALA A 41 1.56 -6.22 6.28
C ALA A 41 1.94 -5.15 5.24
N ARG A 42 3.08 -5.30 4.57
CA ARG A 42 3.47 -4.39 3.49
C ARG A 42 2.61 -4.60 2.25
N GLN A 43 2.34 -5.84 1.85
CA GLN A 43 1.40 -6.16 0.77
C GLN A 43 0.00 -5.60 1.02
N ALA A 44 -0.51 -5.68 2.26
CA ALA A 44 -1.79 -5.09 2.63
C ALA A 44 -1.78 -3.56 2.48
N SER A 45 -0.70 -2.90 2.93
CA SER A 45 -0.52 -1.46 2.73
C SER A 45 -0.45 -1.08 1.25
N ASP A 46 0.32 -1.83 0.45
CA ASP A 46 0.49 -1.57 -0.97
C ASP A 46 -0.85 -1.77 -1.71
N LEU A 47 -1.62 -2.82 -1.38
CA LEU A 47 -2.95 -3.04 -1.95
C LEU A 47 -3.92 -1.89 -1.64
N MET A 48 -3.91 -1.39 -0.40
CA MET A 48 -4.75 -0.26 -0.02
C MET A 48 -4.32 1.04 -0.68
N HIS A 49 -3.02 1.22 -0.96
CA HIS A 49 -2.47 2.35 -1.74
C HIS A 49 -3.02 2.34 -3.17
N GLU A 50 -2.88 1.22 -3.85
CA GLU A 50 -3.40 1.04 -5.21
C GLU A 50 -4.92 1.24 -5.26
N LEU A 51 -5.65 0.73 -4.27
CA LEU A 51 -7.08 0.93 -4.15
C LEU A 51 -7.44 2.41 -3.91
N ALA A 52 -6.66 3.13 -3.12
CA ALA A 52 -6.86 4.55 -2.86
C ALA A 52 -6.74 5.38 -4.15
N HIS A 53 -5.72 5.13 -4.98
CA HIS A 53 -5.61 5.77 -6.31
C HIS A 53 -6.85 5.53 -7.15
N ARG A 54 -7.39 4.29 -7.15
CA ARG A 54 -8.60 3.97 -7.92
C ARG A 54 -9.85 4.65 -7.37
N ILE A 55 -10.03 4.69 -6.05
CA ILE A 55 -11.17 5.39 -5.41
C ILE A 55 -11.14 6.89 -5.70
N ARG A 56 -9.95 7.50 -5.71
CA ARG A 56 -9.77 8.93 -5.98
C ARG A 56 -9.76 9.28 -7.45
N ASN A 57 -9.75 8.28 -8.34
CA ASN A 57 -9.56 8.44 -9.78
C ASN A 57 -8.27 9.22 -10.11
N HIS A 58 -7.20 8.93 -9.38
CA HIS A 58 -5.87 9.46 -9.65
C HIS A 58 -5.40 9.05 -11.05
N GLU A 59 -4.69 9.95 -11.71
CA GLU A 59 -4.11 9.69 -13.03
C GLU A 59 -2.98 8.66 -12.88
N PRO A 60 -2.98 7.55 -13.64
CA PRO A 60 -1.92 6.57 -13.55
C PRO A 60 -0.58 7.17 -13.95
N GLU A 61 0.47 6.93 -13.16
CA GLU A 61 1.82 7.25 -13.59
C GLU A 61 2.19 6.40 -14.82
N GLU A 62 2.56 7.05 -15.92
CA GLU A 62 3.06 6.35 -17.10
C GLU A 62 4.41 5.67 -16.77
N MET A 63 4.39 4.35 -16.63
CA MET A 63 5.61 3.55 -16.58
C MET A 63 6.14 3.30 -17.98
N SER A 64 7.36 3.77 -18.25
CA SER A 64 8.14 3.37 -19.43
C SER A 64 9.28 2.46 -19.00
N ILE A 65 9.58 1.44 -19.79
CA ILE A 65 10.75 0.58 -19.57
C ILE A 65 11.79 1.02 -20.59
N SER A 66 12.96 1.45 -20.14
CA SER A 66 14.07 1.80 -21.03
C SER A 66 14.54 0.57 -21.81
N SER A 67 15.27 0.77 -22.92
CA SER A 67 15.88 -0.30 -23.71
C SER A 67 16.79 -1.23 -22.89
N GLU A 68 17.29 -0.75 -21.76
CA GLU A 68 18.18 -1.45 -20.82
C GLU A 68 17.41 -2.16 -19.70
N GLY A 69 16.08 -2.13 -19.73
CA GLY A 69 15.22 -2.76 -18.72
C GLY A 69 15.01 -1.92 -17.45
N LEU A 70 15.40 -0.65 -17.45
CA LEU A 70 15.17 0.25 -16.31
C LEU A 70 13.72 0.74 -16.33
N MET A 71 13.01 0.60 -15.22
CA MET A 71 11.68 1.22 -15.05
C MET A 71 11.84 2.72 -14.79
N LEU A 72 11.30 3.53 -15.71
CA LEU A 72 11.24 4.98 -15.65
C LEU A 72 9.78 5.40 -15.41
N LEU A 73 9.51 5.94 -14.22
CA LEU A 73 8.22 6.56 -13.88
C LEU A 73 8.22 7.99 -14.42
N LYS A 74 7.20 8.35 -15.21
CA LYS A 74 6.96 9.74 -15.61
C LYS A 74 6.34 10.50 -14.45
N ALA A 75 6.79 11.75 -14.28
CA ALA A 75 6.24 12.83 -13.45
C ALA A 75 5.34 12.39 -12.27
N TYR A 76 5.97 12.23 -11.12
CA TYR A 76 5.34 11.95 -9.83
C TYR A 76 4.43 13.10 -9.38
N ASP A 77 3.11 12.89 -9.33
CA ASP A 77 2.18 13.85 -8.75
C ASP A 77 2.14 13.65 -7.23
N LYS A 78 2.93 14.47 -6.55
CA LYS A 78 3.10 14.40 -5.10
C LYS A 78 1.78 14.54 -4.34
N GLU A 79 0.83 15.34 -4.81
CA GLU A 79 -0.44 15.55 -4.09
C GLU A 79 -1.30 14.28 -4.15
N GLN A 80 -1.39 13.65 -5.32
CA GLN A 80 -2.11 12.39 -5.51
C GLN A 80 -1.51 11.26 -4.65
N GLU A 81 -0.20 11.22 -4.53
CA GLU A 81 0.50 10.22 -3.72
C GLU A 81 0.28 10.44 -2.21
N GLU A 82 0.33 11.69 -1.74
CA GLU A 82 0.01 12.02 -0.35
C GLU A 82 -1.47 11.73 -0.01
N GLU A 83 -2.39 12.01 -0.95
CA GLU A 83 -3.81 11.64 -0.82
C GLU A 83 -3.99 10.11 -0.73
N ALA A 84 -3.30 9.37 -1.61
CA ALA A 84 -3.37 7.92 -1.65
C ALA A 84 -2.80 7.29 -0.37
N ASP A 85 -1.64 7.75 0.10
CA ASP A 85 -1.02 7.30 1.35
C ASP A 85 -1.96 7.48 2.55
N TRP A 86 -2.60 8.65 2.65
CA TRP A 86 -3.53 8.93 3.74
C TRP A 86 -4.76 8.02 3.68
N LEU A 87 -5.41 7.92 2.51
CA LEU A 87 -6.59 7.10 2.33
C LEU A 87 -6.28 5.62 2.52
N ALA A 88 -5.13 5.13 2.04
CA ALA A 88 -4.68 3.75 2.24
C ALA A 88 -4.56 3.40 3.72
N GLY A 89 -3.97 4.29 4.53
CA GLY A 89 -3.89 4.12 5.98
C GLY A 89 -5.28 4.11 6.64
N VAL A 90 -6.24 4.88 6.13
CA VAL A 90 -7.63 4.88 6.60
C VAL A 90 -8.36 3.59 6.22
N LEU A 91 -8.19 3.10 5.00
CA LEU A 91 -8.79 1.86 4.51
C LEU A 91 -8.24 0.64 5.26
N LEU A 92 -6.92 0.60 5.47
CA LEU A 92 -6.26 -0.49 6.17
C LEU A 92 -6.60 -0.52 7.66
N LEU A 93 -6.59 0.65 8.30
CA LEU A 93 -6.81 0.76 9.74
C LEU A 93 -7.70 1.97 10.07
N PRO A 94 -9.03 1.78 9.93
CA PRO A 94 -10.02 2.82 10.21
C PRO A 94 -9.97 3.27 11.66
N ARG A 95 -10.41 4.51 11.92
CA ARG A 95 -10.40 5.07 13.28
C ARG A 95 -11.21 4.22 14.27
N ASP A 96 -12.32 3.64 13.84
CA ASP A 96 -13.17 2.80 14.70
C ASP A 96 -12.44 1.52 15.14
N ALA A 97 -11.61 0.94 14.27
CA ALA A 97 -10.73 -0.17 14.63
C ALA A 97 -9.70 0.27 15.70
N LEU A 98 -9.10 1.46 15.56
CA LEU A 98 -8.18 2.00 16.57
C LEU A 98 -8.87 2.20 17.94
N VAL A 99 -10.09 2.73 17.94
CA VAL A 99 -10.89 2.89 19.15
C VAL A 99 -11.20 1.53 19.78
N HIS A 100 -11.54 0.52 18.96
CA HIS A 100 -11.77 -0.84 19.42
C HIS A 100 -10.51 -1.45 20.05
N ILE A 101 -9.37 -1.39 19.35
CA ILE A 101 -8.06 -1.85 19.84
C ILE A 101 -7.75 -1.25 21.22
N ARG A 102 -7.92 0.07 21.38
CA ARG A 102 -7.66 0.76 22.65
C ARG A 102 -8.62 0.36 23.76
N ARG A 103 -9.90 0.09 23.44
CA ARG A 103 -10.90 -0.38 24.41
C ARG A 103 -10.61 -1.81 24.90
N GLN A 104 -10.13 -2.68 24.02
CA GLN A 104 -9.79 -4.05 24.38
C GLN A 104 -8.41 -4.15 25.07
N GLY A 105 -7.56 -3.13 24.93
CA GLY A 105 -6.22 -3.13 25.53
C GLY A 105 -5.26 -4.09 24.83
N LEU A 106 -5.45 -4.31 23.51
CA LEU A 106 -4.60 -5.21 22.74
C LEU A 106 -3.15 -4.71 22.71
N SER A 107 -2.22 -5.64 22.80
CA SER A 107 -0.78 -5.42 22.60
C SER A 107 -0.47 -5.10 21.13
N ASP A 108 0.70 -4.51 20.88
CA ASP A 108 1.14 -4.21 19.51
C ASP A 108 1.25 -5.50 18.66
N GLU A 109 1.67 -6.60 19.27
CA GLU A 109 1.80 -7.91 18.62
C GLU A 109 0.44 -8.47 18.20
N GLU A 110 -0.57 -8.36 19.06
CA GLU A 110 -1.96 -8.75 18.75
C GLU A 110 -2.53 -7.89 17.62
N VAL A 111 -2.28 -6.57 17.65
CA VAL A 111 -2.74 -5.67 16.58
C VAL A 111 -2.14 -6.05 15.23
N VAL A 112 -0.84 -6.33 15.18
CA VAL A 112 -0.17 -6.74 13.93
C VAL A 112 -0.74 -8.06 13.41
N ALA A 113 -0.98 -9.01 14.30
CA ALA A 113 -1.50 -10.33 13.95
C ALA A 113 -2.96 -10.28 13.47
N GLU A 114 -3.84 -9.53 14.16
CA GLU A 114 -5.27 -9.49 13.88
C GLU A 114 -5.64 -8.56 12.73
N TYR A 115 -5.03 -7.38 12.65
CA TYR A 115 -5.39 -6.34 11.68
C TYR A 115 -4.51 -6.38 10.43
N GLY A 116 -3.48 -7.22 10.40
CA GLY A 116 -2.58 -7.35 9.25
C GLY A 116 -1.83 -6.06 8.90
N ALA A 117 -1.72 -5.12 9.84
CA ALA A 117 -1.00 -3.86 9.68
C ALA A 117 0.37 -3.93 10.38
N SER A 118 1.35 -3.17 9.89
CA SER A 118 2.63 -3.08 10.60
C SER A 118 2.49 -2.27 11.89
N LYS A 119 3.34 -2.54 12.89
CA LYS A 119 3.42 -1.72 14.11
C LYS A 119 3.61 -0.24 13.78
N ARG A 120 4.44 0.07 12.78
CA ARG A 120 4.65 1.45 12.31
C ARG A 120 3.35 2.10 11.81
N MET A 121 2.56 1.39 11.01
CA MET A 121 1.25 1.85 10.53
C MET A 121 0.29 2.08 11.71
N TYR A 122 0.21 1.14 12.64
CA TYR A 122 -0.61 1.30 13.85
C TYR A 122 -0.21 2.55 14.64
N THR A 123 1.07 2.71 14.99
CA THR A 123 1.59 3.88 15.71
C THR A 123 1.26 5.20 14.99
N TYR A 124 1.44 5.24 13.68
CA TYR A 124 1.09 6.40 12.86
C TYR A 124 -0.40 6.73 12.96
N ARG A 125 -1.26 5.73 12.76
CA ARG A 125 -2.72 5.91 12.75
C ARG A 125 -3.28 6.34 14.10
N VAL A 126 -2.82 5.77 15.22
CA VAL A 126 -3.28 6.23 16.56
C VAL A 126 -2.85 7.66 16.88
N SER A 127 -1.71 8.09 16.33
CA SER A 127 -1.17 9.44 16.53
C SER A 127 -1.94 10.48 15.71
N MET A 128 -2.21 10.19 14.43
CA MET A 128 -2.87 11.14 13.52
C MET A 128 -4.39 11.26 13.74
N THR A 129 -5.03 10.30 14.38
CA THR A 129 -6.50 10.27 14.56
C THR A 129 -7.00 10.81 15.89
N GLY A 130 -6.09 11.29 16.74
CA GLY A 130 -6.40 11.78 18.10
C GLY A 130 -6.79 10.67 19.10
N VAL A 131 -6.77 9.40 18.69
CA VAL A 131 -7.12 8.25 19.54
C VAL A 131 -6.21 8.16 20.77
N ASN A 132 -4.92 8.47 20.62
CA ASN A 132 -3.98 8.55 21.75
C ASN A 132 -4.41 9.56 22.82
N ARG A 133 -5.05 10.66 22.44
CA ARG A 133 -5.56 11.67 23.39
C ARG A 133 -6.88 11.24 24.03
N GLN A 134 -7.72 10.50 23.30
CA GLN A 134 -9.02 10.03 23.78
C GLN A 134 -8.91 8.95 24.86
N PHE A 135 -7.89 8.10 24.80
CA PHE A 135 -7.63 6.99 25.74
C PHE A 135 -6.38 7.23 26.59
N ARG A 136 -6.18 8.48 27.01
CA ARG A 136 -5.11 8.89 27.92
C ARG A 136 -5.59 8.90 29.36
#